data_AF-A0A397PI39-F1
#
_entry.id   AF-A0A397PI39-F1
#
_cell.length_a   1.000
_cell.length_b   1.000
_cell.length_c   1.000
_cell.angle_alpha   90.00
_cell.angle_beta   90.00
_cell.angle_gamma   90.00
#
_symmetry.space_group_name_H-M   'P 1'
#
loop_
_entity.id
_entity.type
_entity.pdbx_description
1 polymer ?
#
loop_
_entity_poly.entity_id
_entity_poly.type
_entity_poly.pdbx_seq_one_letter_code
_entity_poly.pdbx_strand_id
1 'polypeptide(L)'
;MALDPRTHAARRDLADIRLAEYVFAPHYVEPLARIVLRDGVLRESPAADAAIVTHVKAGEAFDLLDTVGETMWGIATQQGLVGYIKAEAIGAGPQEAQA
;
A
#
# COMPACT_ATOMS: atom_id res chain seq x y z
N MET A 1 22.31 5.61 -4.08
CA MET A 1 21.34 5.92 -3.02
C MET A 1 20.38 4.75 -2.97
N ALA A 2 20.30 4.02 -1.85
CA ALA A 2 19.39 2.88 -1.73
C ALA A 2 17.99 3.40 -1.43
N LEU A 3 16.96 2.85 -2.07
CA LEU A 3 15.57 3.21 -1.81
C LEU A 3 15.13 2.59 -0.47
N ASP A 4 14.50 3.37 0.39
CA ASP A 4 13.93 2.86 1.64
C ASP A 4 12.62 2.12 1.32
N PRO A 5 12.51 0.81 1.59
CA PRO A 5 11.30 0.02 1.29
C PRO A 5 10.08 0.47 2.11
N ARG A 6 10.27 1.26 3.17
CA ARG A 6 9.17 1.81 3.96
C ARG A 6 8.51 3.02 3.31
N THR A 7 9.16 3.68 2.35
CA THR A 7 8.63 4.88 1.69
C THR A 7 8.55 4.74 0.17
N HIS A 8 9.19 3.70 -0.40
CA HIS A 8 9.15 3.40 -1.83
C HIS A 8 8.49 2.05 -2.02
N ALA A 9 7.31 2.04 -2.64
CA ALA A 9 6.56 0.83 -2.92
C ALA A 9 7.23 0.02 -4.04
N ALA A 10 8.32 -0.66 -3.68
CA ALA A 10 9.04 -1.59 -4.54
C ALA A 10 9.35 -2.88 -3.76
N ARG A 11 8.93 -4.01 -4.32
CA ARG A 11 9.24 -5.37 -3.89
C ARG A 11 10.00 -6.08 -5.02
N ARG A 12 10.55 -7.26 -4.75
CA ARG A 12 11.36 -8.02 -5.71
C ARG A 12 10.62 -8.36 -7.02
N ASP A 13 9.31 -8.48 -6.95
CA ASP A 13 8.41 -8.92 -8.02
C ASP A 13 7.64 -7.77 -8.69
N LEU A 14 7.30 -6.70 -7.95
CA LEU A 14 6.57 -5.55 -8.48
C LEU A 14 6.98 -4.23 -7.83
N ALA A 15 6.75 -3.13 -8.54
CA ALA A 15 6.88 -1.78 -8.00
C ALA A 15 5.75 -0.87 -8.48
N ASP A 16 5.53 0.21 -7.75
CA ASP A 16 4.70 1.33 -8.20
C ASP A 16 5.21 1.90 -9.53
N ILE A 17 4.33 2.13 -10.49
CA ILE A 17 4.66 2.74 -11.78
C ILE A 17 5.33 4.11 -11.62
N ARG A 18 5.03 4.84 -10.55
CA ARG A 18 5.67 6.13 -10.21
C ARG A 18 7.18 6.01 -9.95
N LEU A 19 7.67 4.78 -9.71
CA LEU A 19 9.08 4.50 -9.49
C LEU A 19 9.82 4.01 -10.75
N ALA A 20 9.17 3.93 -11.91
CA ALA A 20 9.74 3.29 -13.11
C ALA A 20 11.04 3.92 -13.63
N GLU A 21 11.30 5.20 -13.33
CA GLU A 21 12.55 5.87 -13.67
C GLU A 21 13.68 5.64 -12.64
N TYR A 22 13.35 5.08 -11.46
CA TYR A 22 14.24 4.95 -10.30
C TYR A 22 14.58 3.50 -9.93
N VAL A 23 13.69 2.54 -10.23
CA VAL A 23 13.89 1.12 -9.98
C VAL A 23 13.85 0.31 -11.27
N PHE A 24 14.32 -0.92 -11.22
CA PHE A 24 14.00 -1.95 -12.21
C PHE A 24 13.20 -3.03 -11.50
N ALA A 25 11.91 -3.14 -11.82
CA ALA A 25 11.03 -4.21 -11.36
C ALA A 25 10.56 -5.07 -12.55
N PRO A 26 10.31 -6.38 -12.36
CA PRO A 26 9.72 -7.21 -13.40
C PRO A 26 8.35 -6.71 -13.87
N HIS A 27 7.58 -6.14 -12.94
CA HIS A 27 6.25 -5.59 -13.19
C HIS A 27 6.08 -4.23 -12.51
N TYR A 28 5.49 -3.28 -13.23
CA TYR A 28 5.02 -2.03 -12.66
C TYR A 28 3.51 -2.06 -12.52
N VAL A 29 3.02 -1.53 -11.40
CA VAL A 29 1.59 -1.51 -11.07
C VAL A 29 1.16 -0.06 -10.88
N GLU A 30 0.07 0.31 -11.56
CA GLU A 30 -0.64 1.55 -11.26
C GLU A 30 -1.43 1.36 -9.96
N PRO A 31 -1.16 2.18 -8.92
CA PRO A 31 -1.84 2.02 -7.65
C PRO A 31 -3.32 2.31 -7.76
N LEU A 32 -4.10 1.46 -7.10
CA LEU A 32 -5.54 1.53 -7.12
C LEU A 32 -6.04 2.26 -5.88
N ALA A 33 -6.66 3.43 -6.07
CA ALA A 33 -7.14 4.27 -4.98
C ALA A 33 -8.20 3.54 -4.14
N ARG A 34 -7.97 3.54 -2.83
CA ARG A 34 -8.80 2.89 -1.80
C ARG A 34 -8.94 3.78 -0.58
N ILE A 35 -9.83 3.38 0.32
CA ILE A 35 -10.03 4.05 1.60
C ILE A 35 -9.95 3.04 2.75
N VAL A 36 -9.38 3.47 3.86
CA VAL A 36 -9.35 2.71 5.11
C VAL A 36 -10.76 2.76 5.74
N LEU A 37 -11.38 1.61 5.97
CA LEU A 37 -12.75 1.49 6.50
C LEU A 37 -12.81 1.52 8.02
N ARG A 38 -11.72 1.15 8.70
CA ARG A 38 -11.62 1.05 10.16
C ARG A 38 -10.19 1.32 10.60
N ASP A 39 -10.03 1.83 11.81
CA ASP A 39 -8.71 1.99 12.42
C ASP A 39 -7.92 0.68 12.38
N GLY A 40 -6.63 0.79 12.06
CA GLY A 40 -5.79 -0.37 11.86
C GLY A 40 -4.31 -0.05 11.88
N VAL A 41 -3.51 -1.01 11.46
CA VAL A 41 -2.06 -0.90 11.42
C VAL A 41 -1.52 -1.41 10.09
N LEU A 42 -0.51 -0.71 9.59
CA LEU A 42 0.33 -1.14 8.49
C LEU A 42 1.51 -1.91 9.06
N ARG A 43 1.86 -3.06 8.49
CA ARG A 43 2.93 -3.95 8.96
C ARG A 43 4.03 -4.14 7.91
N GLU A 44 5.23 -4.49 8.37
CA GLU A 44 6.39 -4.71 7.48
C GLU A 44 6.26 -5.98 6.62
N SER A 45 5.46 -6.95 7.05
CA SER A 45 5.20 -8.20 6.33
C SER A 45 3.72 -8.61 6.50
N PRO A 46 3.21 -9.57 5.71
CA PRO A 46 1.82 -10.03 5.83
C PRO A 46 1.56 -10.84 7.12
N ALA A 47 2.60 -11.17 7.90
CA ALA A 47 2.44 -11.90 9.15
C ALA A 47 1.74 -11.04 10.21
N ALA A 48 0.84 -11.67 10.99
CA ALA A 48 0.02 -10.96 11.98
C ALA A 48 0.83 -10.37 13.15
N ASP A 49 1.99 -10.95 13.44
CA ASP A 49 2.95 -10.55 14.46
C ASP A 49 4.11 -9.69 13.93
N ALA A 50 4.13 -9.39 12.63
CA ALA A 50 5.13 -8.51 12.03
C ALA A 50 5.13 -7.12 12.66
N ALA A 51 6.29 -6.45 12.67
CA ALA A 51 6.41 -5.12 13.24
C ALA A 51 5.43 -4.12 12.61
N ILE A 52 4.89 -3.24 13.44
CA ILE A 52 3.99 -2.16 13.01
C ILE A 52 4.84 -1.03 12.42
N VAL A 53 4.52 -0.66 11.18
CA VAL A 53 5.10 0.49 10.47
C VAL A 53 4.42 1.78 10.91
N THR A 54 3.09 1.81 10.86
CA THR A 54 2.27 2.95 11.29
C THR A 54 0.85 2.51 11.64
N HIS A 55 0.13 3.38 12.35
CA HIS A 55 -1.32 3.28 12.50
C HIS A 55 -1.98 4.06 11.36
N VAL A 56 -3.16 3.58 10.94
CA VAL A 56 -4.03 4.26 9.98
C VAL A 56 -5.42 4.41 10.57
N LYS A 57 -6.12 5.47 10.16
CA LYS A 57 -7.46 5.79 10.65
C LYS A 57 -8.52 5.54 9.59
N ALA A 58 -9.74 5.23 10.04
CA ALA A 58 -10.88 5.18 9.14
C ALA A 58 -11.04 6.50 8.37
N GLY A 59 -11.27 6.41 7.05
CA GLY A 59 -11.36 7.55 6.14
C GLY A 59 -10.05 7.97 5.49
N GLU A 60 -8.90 7.44 5.93
CA GLU A 60 -7.61 7.75 5.29
C GLU A 60 -7.50 7.08 3.92
N ALA A 61 -6.85 7.76 2.97
CA ALA A 61 -6.63 7.24 1.62
C ALA A 61 -5.48 6.23 1.59
N PHE A 62 -5.69 5.16 0.83
CA PHE A 62 -4.74 4.07 0.67
C PHE A 62 -4.55 3.74 -0.81
N ASP A 63 -3.32 3.73 -1.29
CA ASP A 63 -2.98 3.30 -2.65
C ASP A 63 -2.69 1.81 -2.61
N LEU A 64 -3.57 0.98 -3.17
CA LEU A 64 -3.42 -0.47 -3.22
C LEU A 64 -2.56 -0.90 -4.40
N LEU A 65 -1.52 -1.70 -4.16
CA LEU A 65 -0.66 -2.24 -5.22
C LEU A 65 -0.78 -3.76 -5.39
N ASP A 66 -1.01 -4.49 -4.30
CA ASP A 66 -1.08 -5.95 -4.36
C ASP A 66 -2.04 -6.51 -3.30
N THR A 67 -2.64 -7.66 -3.59
CA THR A 67 -3.55 -8.36 -2.68
C THR A 67 -3.14 -9.83 -2.62
N VAL A 68 -2.74 -10.29 -1.44
CA VAL A 68 -2.29 -11.65 -1.19
C VAL A 68 -3.07 -12.23 -0.02
N GLY A 69 -3.95 -13.20 -0.32
CA GLY A 69 -4.84 -13.81 0.67
C GLY A 69 -5.71 -12.76 1.37
N GLU A 70 -5.57 -12.67 2.69
CA GLU A 70 -6.34 -11.73 3.54
C GLU A 70 -5.58 -10.41 3.79
N THR A 71 -4.47 -10.18 3.09
CA THR A 71 -3.66 -8.98 3.24
C THR A 71 -3.55 -8.22 1.94
N MET A 72 -3.51 -6.92 2.07
CA MET A 72 -3.25 -5.98 0.99
C MET A 72 -1.93 -5.29 1.26
N TRP A 73 -1.18 -5.02 0.20
CA TRP A 73 0.06 -4.28 0.25
C TRP A 73 -0.06 -3.00 -0.56
N GLY A 74 0.41 -1.90 0.01
CA GLY A 74 0.23 -0.60 -0.60
C GLY A 74 0.81 0.54 0.23
N ILE A 75 0.36 1.75 -0.07
CA ILE A 75 0.85 2.99 0.53
C ILE A 75 -0.26 3.64 1.33
N ALA A 76 0.00 3.87 2.62
CA ALA A 76 -0.79 4.78 3.44
C ALA A 76 -0.39 6.22 3.08
N THR A 77 -1.17 6.83 2.18
CA THR A 77 -0.78 8.04 1.43
C THR A 77 -0.50 9.24 2.33
N GLN A 78 -1.24 9.39 3.42
CA GLN A 78 -1.06 10.49 4.36
C GLN A 78 0.25 10.40 5.14
N GLN A 79 0.69 9.19 5.47
CA GLN A 79 1.96 8.97 6.17
C GLN A 79 3.13 8.79 5.19
N GLY A 80 2.86 8.53 3.91
CA GLY A 80 3.88 8.21 2.91
C GLY A 80 4.59 6.89 3.18
N LEU A 81 3.90 5.96 3.86
CA LEU A 81 4.47 4.71 4.33
C LEU A 81 3.87 3.50 3.60
N VAL A 82 4.74 2.55 3.30
CA VAL A 82 4.44 1.31 2.56
C VAL A 82 4.32 0.17 3.54
N GLY A 83 3.38 -0.74 3.31
CA GLY A 83 3.31 -1.99 4.05
C GLY A 83 2.02 -2.76 3.85
N TYR A 84 1.81 -3.73 4.73
CA TYR A 84 0.72 -4.69 4.68
C TYR A 84 -0.40 -4.32 5.65
N ILE A 85 -1.65 -4.40 5.19
CA ILE A 85 -2.85 -4.21 5.99
C ILE A 85 -3.84 -5.35 5.73
N LYS A 86 -4.75 -5.61 6.67
CA LYS A 86 -5.82 -6.58 6.47
C LYS A 86 -6.78 -6.11 5.37
N ALA A 87 -7.11 -6.99 4.44
CA ALA A 87 -7.98 -6.70 3.30
C ALA A 87 -9.36 -6.18 3.74
N GLU A 88 -9.91 -6.74 4.83
CA GLU A 88 -11.19 -6.32 5.42
C GLU A 88 -11.19 -4.88 5.98
N ALA A 89 -10.02 -4.27 6.18
CA ALA A 89 -9.89 -2.89 6.62
C ALA A 89 -9.87 -1.90 5.44
N ILE A 90 -9.85 -2.38 4.20
CA ILE A 90 -9.76 -1.55 2.99
C ILE A 90 -11.03 -1.70 2.14
N GLY A 91 -11.57 -0.57 1.71
CA GLY A 91 -12.76 -0.49 0.87
C GLY A 91 -12.51 0.28 -0.40
N ALA A 92 -13.49 0.25 -1.31
CA ALA A 92 -13.44 1.05 -2.53
C ALA A 92 -13.20 2.52 -2.18
N GLY A 93 -12.22 3.14 -2.84
CA GLY A 93 -11.99 4.57 -2.74
C GLY A 93 -13.19 5.33 -3.32
N PRO A 94 -13.30 6.65 -3.06
CA PRO A 94 -14.25 7.48 -3.77
C PRO A 94 -14.06 7.24 -5.27
N GLN A 95 -15.09 6.71 -5.93
CA GLN A 95 -15.09 6.63 -7.39
C GLN A 95 -15.11 8.09 -7.86
N GLU A 96 -14.03 8.55 -8.48
CA GLU A 96 -14.14 9.71 -9.34
C GLU A 96 -15.19 9.35 -10.38
N ALA A 97 -16.38 9.93 -10.23
CA ALA A 97 -17.46 9.78 -11.18
C ALA A 97 -16.87 10.10 -12.54
N GLN A 98 -16.81 9.09 -13.40
CA GLN A 98 -16.39 9.22 -14.78
C GLN A 98 -17.34 10.24 -15.43
N ALA A 99 -16.90 11.49 -15.49
CA ALA A 99 -17.60 12.61 -16.11
C ALA A 99 -17.20 12.70 -17.59
#